data_AF-A0A3M6U2K7-F1
#
_entry.id   AF-A0A3M6U2K7-F1
#
_cell.length_a   1.000
_cell.length_b   1.000
_cell.length_c   1.000
_cell.angle_alpha   90.00
_cell.angle_beta   90.00
_cell.angle_gamma   90.00
#
_symmetry.space_group_name_H-M   'P 1'
#
loop_
_entity.id
_entity.type
_entity.pdbx_description
1 polymer ?
#
loop_
_entity_poly.entity_id
_entity_poly.type
_entity_poly.pdbx_seq_one_letter_code
_entity_poly.pdbx_strand_id
1 'polypeptide(L)'
;MSDKHTELETQPYSSMMVAIAYGLKNFSEYAGSNITLYGWAISTPAECTSYTTLSESSRYWINTGGSECDNHLTHTWYRFSGAAGIMMATRCIPRNRCNSQMSGWISGSNPSVADGKVTRTACMHSSSGCCTHYYSSVEIRNCSGFYVYNLPPTSTCNSRYCGVNIECYYKTTDGKCCSIPFTYGGVKYHSCTTVNHHTLWCSLDSTYKGNWENCVIGS
;
A
#
# COMPACT_ATOMS: atom_id res chain seq x y z
N MET A 1 41.23 14.04 -43.71
CA MET A 1 40.86 12.63 -43.46
C MET A 1 40.54 12.54 -41.97
N SER A 2 39.28 12.75 -41.58
CA SER A 2 38.25 11.72 -41.30
C SER A 2 38.74 10.68 -40.28
N ASP A 3 38.01 10.27 -39.24
CA ASP A 3 36.68 10.61 -38.70
C ASP A 3 36.58 9.98 -37.29
N LYS A 4 35.78 10.62 -36.42
CA LYS A 4 34.92 10.14 -35.31
C LYS A 4 35.25 8.85 -34.51
N HIS A 5 35.12 8.96 -33.18
CA HIS A 5 34.08 8.25 -32.44
C HIS A 5 33.67 9.00 -31.16
N THR A 6 32.36 9.06 -30.95
CA THR A 6 31.60 9.66 -29.84
C THR A 6 31.49 8.69 -28.67
N GLU A 7 31.56 9.15 -27.42
CA GLU A 7 30.85 8.49 -26.31
C GLU A 7 30.46 9.49 -25.19
N LEU A 8 29.27 9.26 -24.64
CA LEU A 8 28.45 10.12 -23.77
C LEU A 8 28.61 9.78 -22.28
N GLU A 9 28.34 10.80 -21.45
CA GLU A 9 27.80 10.80 -20.07
C GLU A 9 28.41 9.93 -18.95
N THR A 10 28.83 10.60 -17.87
CA THR A 10 28.28 10.37 -16.51
C THR A 10 28.48 11.64 -15.65
N GLN A 11 27.38 12.29 -15.22
CA GLN A 11 27.38 13.31 -14.15
C GLN A 11 26.39 12.93 -13.03
N PRO A 12 26.62 13.41 -11.78
CA PRO A 12 26.14 12.76 -10.55
C PRO A 12 24.86 13.38 -9.99
N TYR A 13 23.79 12.58 -9.88
CA TYR A 13 22.47 12.98 -9.36
C TYR A 13 22.32 12.88 -7.83
N SER A 14 23.33 13.28 -7.03
CA SER A 14 23.29 13.03 -5.57
C SER A 14 23.01 14.25 -4.67
N SER A 15 22.94 15.49 -5.18
CA SER A 15 23.03 16.65 -4.27
C SER A 15 21.86 17.63 -4.30
N MET A 16 20.86 17.47 -5.18
CA MET A 16 19.84 18.52 -5.39
C MET A 16 18.47 18.26 -4.73
N MET A 17 18.29 17.14 -4.02
CA MET A 17 16.98 16.75 -3.47
C MET A 17 16.55 17.44 -2.16
N VAL A 18 17.29 18.44 -1.65
CA VAL A 18 17.01 19.02 -0.31
C VAL A 18 16.09 20.25 -0.34
N ALA A 19 15.78 20.86 -1.50
CA ALA A 19 15.17 22.20 -1.52
C ALA A 19 13.64 22.28 -1.72
N ILE A 20 12.91 21.20 -1.98
CA ILE A 20 11.46 21.28 -2.35
C ILE A 20 10.54 20.80 -1.22
N ALA A 21 10.97 20.92 0.04
CA ALA A 21 10.21 20.44 1.21
C ALA A 21 9.53 21.52 2.07
N TYR A 22 9.68 22.82 1.76
CA TYR A 22 9.11 23.88 2.62
C TYR A 22 8.29 24.87 1.81
N GLY A 23 6.98 24.92 2.11
CA GLY A 23 5.96 25.59 1.31
C GLY A 23 6.07 27.11 1.20
N LEU A 24 5.35 27.59 0.19
CA LEU A 24 4.84 28.95 -0.04
C LEU A 24 5.89 30.07 -0.20
N LYS A 25 6.16 30.42 -1.46
CA LYS A 25 6.23 31.83 -1.85
C LYS A 25 5.10 32.13 -2.83
N ASN A 26 4.38 33.21 -2.53
CA ASN A 26 3.23 33.69 -3.29
C ASN A 26 3.60 33.89 -4.77
N PHE A 27 2.73 33.42 -5.67
CA PHE A 27 2.83 33.61 -7.12
C PHE A 27 2.83 35.10 -7.56
N SER A 28 2.57 36.04 -6.64
CA SER A 28 2.51 37.47 -6.92
C SER A 28 3.86 38.17 -7.05
N GLU A 29 4.99 37.53 -6.75
CA GLU A 29 6.32 38.15 -6.89
C GLU A 29 6.96 38.01 -8.28
N TYR A 30 6.39 37.22 -9.20
CA TYR A 30 6.95 36.96 -10.54
C TYR A 30 6.20 37.62 -11.70
N ALA A 31 5.34 38.59 -11.41
CA ALA A 31 4.64 39.38 -12.42
C ALA A 31 5.63 40.34 -13.12
N GLY A 32 6.38 39.83 -14.10
CA GLY A 32 7.24 40.64 -14.96
C GLY A 32 8.49 39.96 -15.50
N SER A 33 8.83 38.75 -15.07
CA SER A 33 10.03 38.04 -15.53
C SER A 33 9.70 36.96 -16.57
N ASN A 34 10.32 37.04 -17.75
CA ASN A 34 10.33 35.97 -18.76
C ASN A 34 11.13 34.76 -18.23
N ILE A 35 10.52 33.98 -17.34
CA ILE A 35 11.08 32.71 -16.86
C ILE A 35 10.42 31.61 -17.66
N THR A 36 11.19 30.94 -18.52
CA THR A 36 10.83 29.65 -19.09
C THR A 36 10.82 28.62 -17.97
N LEU A 37 9.63 28.31 -17.44
CA LEU A 37 9.43 27.19 -16.53
C LEU A 37 9.67 25.90 -17.31
N TYR A 38 10.82 25.26 -17.12
CA TYR A 38 10.97 23.84 -17.41
C TYR A 38 10.09 23.07 -16.41
N GLY A 39 8.79 23.03 -16.68
CA GLY A 39 7.83 22.24 -15.92
C GLY A 39 8.11 20.77 -16.20
N TRP A 40 8.87 20.12 -15.32
CA TRP A 40 8.94 18.66 -15.30
C TRP A 40 7.57 18.15 -14.86
N ALA A 41 6.74 17.76 -15.83
CA ALA A 41 5.53 17.02 -15.53
C ALA A 41 5.95 15.73 -14.82
N ILE A 42 5.65 15.62 -13.52
CA ILE A 42 5.81 14.36 -12.80
C ILE A 42 4.84 13.38 -13.46
N SER A 43 5.37 12.47 -14.28
CA SER A 43 4.56 11.47 -14.95
C SER A 43 4.08 10.44 -13.94
N THR A 44 2.77 10.19 -13.93
CA THR A 44 2.18 9.13 -13.12
C THR A 44 2.77 7.78 -13.56
N PRO A 45 3.29 6.94 -12.64
CA PRO A 45 3.82 5.62 -13.01
C PRO A 45 2.79 4.79 -13.77
N ALA A 46 3.23 4.00 -14.76
CA ALA A 46 2.33 3.25 -15.65
C ALA A 46 1.45 2.26 -14.88
N GLU A 47 1.98 1.65 -13.83
CA GLU A 47 1.24 0.77 -12.93
C GLU A 47 0.11 1.47 -12.17
N CYS A 48 0.15 2.80 -12.06
CA CYS A 48 -0.90 3.62 -11.45
C CYS A 48 -1.98 4.04 -12.44
N THR A 49 -1.82 3.76 -13.74
CA THR A 49 -2.82 4.08 -14.79
C THR A 49 -3.29 2.85 -15.56
N SER A 50 -2.48 1.78 -15.58
CA SER A 50 -2.77 0.53 -16.26
C SER A 50 -2.68 -0.65 -15.27
N TYR A 51 -3.84 -1.12 -14.83
CA TYR A 51 -3.98 -2.23 -13.91
C TYR A 51 -5.35 -2.92 -14.08
N THR A 52 -5.44 -4.16 -13.64
CA THR A 52 -6.69 -4.91 -13.58
C THR A 52 -7.33 -4.75 -12.20
N THR A 53 -8.65 -4.59 -12.15
CA THR A 53 -9.36 -4.43 -10.88
C THR A 53 -9.84 -5.78 -10.34
N LEU A 54 -9.62 -6.01 -9.05
CA LEU A 54 -10.17 -7.11 -8.27
C LEU A 54 -11.26 -6.55 -7.35
N SER A 55 -12.53 -6.81 -7.66
CA SER A 55 -13.67 -6.17 -6.98
C SER A 55 -14.79 -7.11 -6.52
N GLU A 56 -14.59 -8.41 -6.68
CA GLU A 56 -15.60 -9.42 -6.32
C GLU A 56 -15.85 -9.41 -4.81
N SER A 57 -17.11 -9.36 -4.38
CA SER A 57 -17.45 -9.36 -2.95
C SER A 57 -16.91 -10.59 -2.22
N SER A 58 -16.87 -11.75 -2.89
CA SER A 58 -16.33 -13.00 -2.37
C SER A 58 -14.84 -12.91 -1.99
N ARG A 59 -14.11 -11.93 -2.53
CA ARG A 59 -12.69 -11.69 -2.25
C ARG A 59 -12.45 -11.00 -0.90
N TYR A 60 -13.47 -10.38 -0.33
CA TYR A 60 -13.34 -9.73 0.98
C TYR A 60 -13.07 -10.77 2.07
N TRP A 61 -12.10 -10.49 2.94
CA TRP A 61 -11.54 -11.48 3.86
C TRP A 61 -12.58 -12.18 4.74
N ILE A 62 -13.69 -11.53 5.12
CA ILE A 62 -14.68 -12.14 6.01
C ILE A 62 -15.43 -13.30 5.34
N ASN A 63 -15.49 -13.32 4.01
CA ASN A 63 -16.28 -14.31 3.27
C ASN A 63 -15.68 -15.70 3.42
N THR A 64 -16.49 -16.59 3.99
CA THR A 64 -16.18 -18.01 4.12
C THR A 64 -16.52 -18.77 2.85
N GLY A 65 -15.94 -19.96 2.70
CA GLY A 65 -16.20 -20.84 1.56
C GLY A 65 -14.92 -21.52 1.10
N GLY A 66 -14.81 -21.77 -0.20
CA GLY A 66 -13.67 -22.48 -0.77
C GLY A 66 -13.79 -22.82 -2.25
N SER A 67 -14.69 -22.14 -2.99
CA SER A 67 -14.95 -22.42 -4.40
C SER A 67 -14.13 -21.54 -5.36
N GLU A 68 -13.49 -20.48 -4.86
CA GLU A 68 -12.78 -19.48 -5.67
C GLU A 68 -11.27 -19.60 -5.54
N CYS A 69 -10.56 -19.23 -6.60
CA CYS A 69 -9.10 -19.30 -6.67
C CYS A 69 -8.55 -18.29 -7.70
N ASP A 70 -7.26 -17.94 -7.56
CA ASP A 70 -6.58 -16.96 -8.42
C ASP A 70 -5.53 -17.61 -9.37
N ASN A 71 -5.66 -18.92 -9.67
CA ASN A 71 -4.75 -19.62 -10.59
C ASN A 71 -4.96 -19.21 -12.06
N HIS A 72 -6.09 -18.57 -12.36
CA HIS A 72 -6.45 -18.03 -13.67
C HIS A 72 -5.95 -16.60 -13.91
N LEU A 73 -5.35 -15.96 -12.89
CA LEU A 73 -4.75 -14.64 -13.05
C LEU A 73 -3.54 -14.69 -13.99
N THR A 74 -3.08 -13.53 -14.42
CA THR A 74 -1.80 -13.37 -15.13
C THR A 74 -0.84 -12.58 -14.25
N HIS A 75 0.46 -12.68 -14.50
CA HIS A 75 1.42 -11.89 -13.74
C HIS A 75 1.36 -10.42 -14.19
N THR A 76 0.62 -9.59 -13.47
CA THR A 76 0.40 -8.18 -13.81
C THR A 76 -0.02 -7.34 -12.60
N TRP A 77 -0.21 -6.04 -12.81
CA TRP A 77 -0.68 -5.09 -11.81
C TRP A 77 -2.17 -5.22 -11.55
N TYR A 78 -2.50 -5.44 -10.27
CA TYR A 78 -3.87 -5.53 -9.78
C TYR A 78 -4.17 -4.46 -8.73
N ARG A 79 -5.41 -4.00 -8.71
CA ARG A 79 -5.96 -3.09 -7.68
C ARG A 79 -7.16 -3.73 -7.01
N PHE A 80 -7.14 -3.82 -5.68
CA PHE A 80 -8.33 -4.14 -4.90
C PHE A 80 -9.25 -2.91 -4.84
N SER A 81 -10.53 -3.08 -5.16
CA SER A 81 -11.53 -2.01 -5.03
C SER A 81 -12.95 -2.55 -4.81
N GLY A 82 -13.91 -1.66 -4.58
CA GLY A 82 -15.32 -2.03 -4.45
C GLY A 82 -15.56 -2.99 -3.28
N ALA A 83 -16.37 -4.02 -3.50
CA ALA A 83 -16.77 -4.96 -2.45
C ALA A 83 -15.63 -5.90 -2.01
N ALA A 84 -14.56 -6.03 -2.79
CA ALA A 84 -13.36 -6.76 -2.39
C ALA A 84 -12.53 -6.04 -1.32
N GLY A 85 -12.84 -4.78 -1.03
CA GLY A 85 -12.03 -3.91 -0.18
C GLY A 85 -11.12 -2.99 -1.00
N ILE A 86 -10.25 -2.23 -0.32
CA ILE A 86 -9.40 -1.20 -0.95
C ILE A 86 -7.91 -1.56 -1.00
N MET A 87 -7.51 -2.67 -0.39
CA MET A 87 -6.14 -3.17 -0.41
C MET A 87 -6.08 -4.69 -0.19
N MET A 88 -4.94 -5.30 -0.52
CA MET A 88 -4.67 -6.69 -0.12
C MET A 88 -4.39 -6.73 1.39
N ALA A 89 -4.78 -7.83 2.05
CA ALA A 89 -4.45 -8.05 3.45
C ALA A 89 -2.93 -7.97 3.68
N THR A 90 -2.48 -7.28 4.72
CA THR A 90 -1.05 -7.16 5.12
C THR A 90 -0.71 -8.01 6.35
N ARG A 91 -1.66 -8.86 6.75
CA ARG A 91 -1.54 -9.77 7.89
C ARG A 91 -2.24 -11.08 7.59
N CYS A 92 -1.86 -12.09 8.35
CA CYS A 92 -2.37 -13.44 8.26
C CYS A 92 -3.90 -13.48 8.34
N ILE A 93 -4.54 -13.83 7.23
CA ILE A 93 -5.97 -14.10 7.19
C ILE A 93 -6.19 -15.56 7.59
N PRO A 94 -7.16 -15.89 8.46
CA PRO A 94 -7.50 -17.27 8.79
C PRO A 94 -7.84 -18.09 7.54
N ARG A 95 -7.63 -19.41 7.59
CA ARG A 95 -7.99 -20.31 6.49
C ARG A 95 -9.48 -20.28 6.17
N ASN A 96 -9.86 -20.73 4.98
CA ASN A 96 -11.25 -20.76 4.51
C ASN A 96 -11.90 -19.36 4.55
N ARG A 97 -11.19 -18.38 4.00
CA ARG A 97 -11.56 -16.97 3.90
C ARG A 97 -11.33 -16.45 2.49
N CYS A 98 -11.91 -15.29 2.19
CA CYS A 98 -12.04 -14.75 0.84
C CYS A 98 -12.56 -15.78 -0.19
N ASN A 99 -13.47 -16.64 0.27
CA ASN A 99 -14.06 -17.76 -0.47
C ASN A 99 -13.03 -18.73 -1.09
N SER A 100 -11.89 -18.91 -0.43
CA SER A 100 -10.85 -19.85 -0.84
C SER A 100 -10.35 -20.66 0.35
N GLN A 101 -9.78 -21.85 0.12
CA GLN A 101 -9.26 -22.69 1.19
C GLN A 101 -8.00 -22.07 1.82
N MET A 102 -7.11 -21.55 0.97
CA MET A 102 -5.88 -20.86 1.36
C MET A 102 -6.03 -19.36 1.17
N SER A 103 -5.82 -18.63 2.25
CA SER A 103 -6.07 -17.19 2.29
C SER A 103 -4.77 -16.41 2.13
N GLY A 104 -4.70 -15.61 1.06
CA GLY A 104 -3.52 -14.87 0.65
C GLY A 104 -3.41 -13.49 1.28
N TRP A 105 -2.21 -13.11 1.71
CA TRP A 105 -1.88 -11.83 2.35
C TRP A 105 -0.42 -11.44 2.07
N ILE A 106 -0.05 -10.17 2.28
CA ILE A 106 1.30 -9.64 2.10
C ILE A 106 2.03 -9.62 3.43
N SER A 107 3.21 -10.21 3.48
CA SER A 107 4.12 -10.13 4.62
C SER A 107 4.81 -8.77 4.67
N GLY A 108 4.31 -7.89 5.53
CA GLY A 108 4.80 -6.53 5.74
C GLY A 108 3.73 -5.47 5.43
N SER A 109 4.08 -4.21 5.65
CA SER A 109 3.19 -3.09 5.35
C SER A 109 3.20 -2.71 3.87
N ASN A 110 2.06 -2.18 3.42
CA ASN A 110 1.98 -1.47 2.15
C ASN A 110 2.83 -0.18 2.20
N PRO A 111 3.46 0.24 1.08
CA PRO A 111 4.34 1.41 1.04
C PRO A 111 3.60 2.73 1.23
N SER A 112 4.30 3.76 1.71
CA SER A 112 3.90 5.15 1.51
C SER A 112 4.18 5.60 0.06
N VAL A 113 3.71 6.78 -0.32
CA VAL A 113 4.04 7.35 -1.63
C VAL A 113 5.55 7.60 -1.75
N ALA A 114 6.20 8.01 -0.66
CA ALA A 114 7.64 8.31 -0.62
C ALA A 114 8.51 7.05 -0.77
N ASP A 115 8.01 5.89 -0.33
CA ASP A 115 8.74 4.62 -0.46
C ASP A 115 8.82 4.13 -1.91
N GLY A 116 8.01 4.70 -2.81
CA GLY A 116 7.97 4.31 -4.21
C GLY A 116 7.48 2.86 -4.40
N LYS A 117 8.12 2.14 -5.31
CA LYS A 117 7.84 0.72 -5.57
C LYS A 117 8.67 -0.13 -4.62
N VAL A 118 8.01 -1.01 -3.87
CA VAL A 118 8.66 -1.93 -2.93
C VAL A 118 8.36 -3.38 -3.29
N THR A 119 9.27 -4.28 -2.96
CA THR A 119 9.04 -5.72 -3.07
C THR A 119 8.66 -6.30 -1.71
N ARG A 120 7.66 -7.19 -1.70
CA ARG A 120 7.19 -7.93 -0.53
C ARG A 120 6.93 -9.39 -0.90
N THR A 121 6.73 -10.21 0.14
CA THR A 121 6.31 -11.60 0.00
C THR A 121 4.79 -11.68 0.10
N ALA A 122 4.12 -12.27 -0.88
CA ALA A 122 2.73 -12.73 -0.71
C ALA A 122 2.73 -14.14 -0.11
N CYS A 123 2.08 -14.30 1.02
CA CYS A 123 1.95 -15.54 1.77
C CYS A 123 0.54 -16.12 1.61
N MET A 124 0.44 -17.44 1.61
CA MET A 124 -0.81 -18.19 1.69
C MET A 124 -0.87 -18.93 3.01
N HIS A 125 -1.97 -18.77 3.74
CA HIS A 125 -2.24 -19.52 4.96
C HIS A 125 -3.04 -20.77 4.63
N SER A 126 -2.41 -21.95 4.69
CA SER A 126 -3.04 -23.25 4.36
C SER A 126 -3.08 -24.27 5.50
N SER A 127 -2.17 -24.18 6.47
CA SER A 127 -2.09 -25.10 7.61
C SER A 127 -1.62 -24.39 8.89
N SER A 128 -0.88 -25.07 9.77
CA SER A 128 -0.25 -24.45 10.93
C SER A 128 0.88 -23.53 10.47
N GLY A 129 0.66 -22.22 10.58
CA GLY A 129 1.60 -21.19 10.15
C GLY A 129 1.02 -20.32 9.06
N CYS A 130 1.20 -19.01 9.19
CA CYS A 130 0.56 -18.02 8.33
C CYS A 130 1.12 -17.94 6.92
N CYS A 131 2.29 -18.52 6.65
CA CYS A 131 2.99 -18.41 5.37
C CYS A 131 3.55 -19.78 4.96
N THR A 132 2.66 -20.73 4.70
CA THR A 132 3.04 -22.11 4.35
C THR A 132 3.37 -22.25 2.86
N HIS A 133 2.78 -21.41 2.02
CA HIS A 133 3.21 -21.19 0.63
C HIS A 133 3.40 -19.70 0.40
N TYR A 134 4.30 -19.31 -0.51
CA TYR A 134 4.57 -17.90 -0.74
C TYR A 134 5.13 -17.59 -2.12
N TYR A 135 5.00 -16.31 -2.51
CA TYR A 135 5.58 -15.68 -3.68
C TYR A 135 6.50 -14.56 -3.19
N SER A 136 7.81 -14.70 -3.35
CA SER A 136 8.82 -13.82 -2.74
C SER A 136 9.00 -12.47 -3.45
N SER A 137 8.47 -12.33 -4.66
CA SER A 137 8.70 -11.16 -5.52
C SER A 137 7.39 -10.51 -5.97
N VAL A 138 6.60 -10.00 -5.02
CA VAL A 138 5.43 -9.18 -5.32
C VAL A 138 5.81 -7.70 -5.20
N GLU A 139 5.72 -6.98 -6.31
CA GLU A 139 5.94 -5.53 -6.30
C GLU A 139 4.66 -4.80 -5.89
N ILE A 140 4.80 -3.76 -5.07
CA ILE A 140 3.69 -2.97 -4.55
C ILE A 140 4.02 -1.50 -4.70
N ARG A 141 3.06 -0.71 -5.16
CA ARG A 141 3.16 0.76 -5.20
C ARG A 141 1.93 1.41 -4.59
N ASN A 142 2.16 2.51 -3.87
CA ASN A 142 1.12 3.45 -3.48
C ASN A 142 0.97 4.55 -4.55
N CYS A 143 -0.17 4.56 -5.23
CA CYS A 143 -0.49 5.47 -6.33
C CYS A 143 -1.23 6.73 -5.88
N SER A 144 -0.89 7.23 -4.68
CA SER A 144 -1.51 8.42 -4.09
C SER A 144 -3.02 8.28 -3.90
N GLY A 145 -3.44 7.23 -3.18
CA GLY A 145 -4.85 7.01 -2.80
C GLY A 145 -5.33 5.57 -2.96
N PHE A 146 -4.56 4.74 -3.67
CA PHE A 146 -4.81 3.31 -3.79
C PHE A 146 -3.49 2.56 -3.97
N TYR A 147 -3.55 1.25 -3.78
CA TYR A 147 -2.41 0.36 -3.95
C TYR A 147 -2.57 -0.48 -5.20
N VAL A 148 -1.46 -0.71 -5.88
CA VAL A 148 -1.35 -1.69 -6.96
C VAL A 148 -0.32 -2.74 -6.60
N TYR A 149 -0.63 -3.98 -6.95
CA TYR A 149 0.14 -5.16 -6.60
C TYR A 149 0.46 -5.93 -7.88
N ASN A 150 1.73 -6.12 -8.20
CA ASN A 150 2.14 -6.97 -9.31
C ASN A 150 2.10 -8.44 -8.84
N LEU A 151 0.96 -9.10 -9.05
CA LEU A 151 0.66 -10.41 -8.47
C LEU A 151 0.84 -11.52 -9.52
N PRO A 152 1.53 -12.62 -9.21
CA PRO A 152 1.52 -13.83 -10.04
C PRO A 152 0.18 -14.58 -9.91
N PRO A 153 -0.15 -15.45 -10.88
CA PRO A 153 -1.18 -16.48 -10.67
C PRO A 153 -0.83 -17.36 -9.48
N THR A 154 -1.85 -17.83 -8.77
CA THR A 154 -1.63 -18.82 -7.73
C THR A 154 -1.32 -20.20 -8.33
N SER A 155 -0.56 -21.04 -7.62
CA SER A 155 -0.05 -22.30 -8.17
C SER A 155 -1.10 -23.41 -8.21
N THR A 156 -2.22 -23.25 -7.50
CA THR A 156 -3.25 -24.27 -7.29
C THR A 156 -4.62 -23.61 -7.16
N CYS A 157 -5.68 -24.27 -7.62
CA CYS A 157 -7.05 -23.76 -7.50
C CYS A 157 -7.66 -24.05 -6.12
N ASN A 158 -7.02 -23.54 -5.09
CA ASN A 158 -7.51 -23.52 -3.72
C ASN A 158 -6.95 -22.32 -2.93
N SER A 159 -6.32 -21.37 -3.64
CA SER A 159 -5.64 -20.21 -3.06
C SER A 159 -6.05 -18.94 -3.78
N ARG A 160 -6.24 -17.87 -2.98
CA ARG A 160 -6.72 -16.58 -3.46
C ARG A 160 -6.14 -15.43 -2.64
N TYR A 161 -5.82 -14.32 -3.28
CA TYR A 161 -5.40 -13.10 -2.58
C TYR A 161 -6.62 -12.40 -1.95
N CYS A 162 -6.62 -12.26 -0.63
CA CYS A 162 -7.73 -11.69 0.10
C CYS A 162 -7.66 -10.16 0.13
N GLY A 163 -8.81 -9.55 -0.13
CA GLY A 163 -8.98 -8.11 -0.02
C GLY A 163 -9.55 -7.72 1.33
N VAL A 164 -9.17 -6.52 1.78
CA VAL A 164 -9.61 -5.91 3.04
C VAL A 164 -9.87 -4.43 2.78
N ASN A 165 -10.72 -3.81 3.59
CA ASN A 165 -10.68 -2.36 3.67
C ASN A 165 -9.46 -1.93 4.49
N ILE A 166 -9.19 -0.63 4.57
CA ILE A 166 -8.50 -0.08 5.74
C ILE A 166 -9.43 -0.37 6.94
N GLU A 167 -9.48 -1.62 7.34
CA GLU A 167 -10.19 -2.09 8.51
C GLU A 167 -9.19 -1.97 9.63
N CYS A 168 -9.55 -1.18 10.65
CA CYS A 168 -9.79 -1.63 12.03
C CYS A 168 -8.95 -2.78 12.56
N TYR A 169 -7.73 -2.94 12.07
CA TYR A 169 -6.81 -3.96 12.51
C TYR A 169 -6.37 -3.65 13.94
N TYR A 170 -6.09 -2.37 14.12
CA TYR A 170 -6.03 -1.75 15.39
C TYR A 170 -7.45 -1.42 15.79
N LYS A 171 -7.92 -2.11 16.82
CA LYS A 171 -9.18 -1.78 17.48
C LYS A 171 -8.87 -1.13 18.79
N THR A 172 -9.77 -0.28 19.23
CA THR A 172 -9.77 0.12 20.60
C THR A 172 -10.17 -1.05 21.49
N THR A 173 -9.93 -0.95 22.80
CA THR A 173 -10.43 -1.94 23.78
C THR A 173 -11.94 -2.15 23.68
N ASP A 174 -12.67 -1.14 23.21
CA ASP A 174 -14.13 -1.16 23.02
C ASP A 174 -14.53 -1.63 21.61
N GLY A 175 -13.57 -2.15 20.83
CA GLY A 175 -13.81 -2.72 19.51
C GLY A 175 -13.99 -1.70 18.39
N LYS A 176 -13.80 -0.39 18.66
CA LYS A 176 -13.88 0.66 17.64
C LYS A 176 -12.65 0.62 16.74
N CYS A 177 -12.82 1.06 15.51
CA CYS A 177 -11.76 1.10 14.54
C CYS A 177 -10.82 2.28 14.78
N CYS A 178 -9.53 2.01 14.92
CA CYS A 178 -8.53 3.06 14.81
C CYS A 178 -8.54 3.65 13.39
N SER A 179 -8.42 4.98 13.29
CA SER A 179 -8.21 5.66 12.02
C SER A 179 -6.75 5.51 11.63
N ILE A 180 -6.43 4.53 10.78
CA ILE A 180 -5.04 4.24 10.41
C ILE A 180 -4.87 4.46 8.89
N PRO A 181 -3.93 5.32 8.45
CA PRO A 181 -3.05 6.14 9.29
C PRO A 181 -3.77 7.34 9.95
N PHE A 182 -3.32 7.73 11.15
CA PHE A 182 -3.71 9.01 11.77
C PHE A 182 -2.53 9.96 11.93
N THR A 183 -2.81 11.25 12.03
CA THR A 183 -1.80 12.29 12.29
C THR A 183 -1.90 12.80 13.73
N TYR A 184 -0.81 12.75 14.49
CA TYR A 184 -0.70 13.31 15.84
C TYR A 184 0.58 14.13 15.96
N GLY A 185 0.49 15.39 16.43
CA GLY A 185 1.63 16.30 16.47
C GLY A 185 2.32 16.55 15.11
N GLY A 186 1.56 16.45 14.01
CA GLY A 186 2.09 16.57 12.65
C GLY A 186 2.77 15.30 12.09
N VAL A 187 2.88 14.24 12.89
CA VAL A 187 3.48 12.95 12.48
C VAL A 187 2.39 11.96 12.13
N LYS A 188 2.56 11.23 11.01
CA LYS A 188 1.64 10.20 10.55
C LYS A 188 2.00 8.82 11.14
N TYR A 189 1.05 8.20 11.81
CA TYR A 189 1.18 6.89 12.44
C TYR A 189 0.39 5.84 11.66
N HIS A 190 1.02 4.71 11.37
CA HIS A 190 0.43 3.59 10.62
C HIS A 190 0.08 2.39 11.55
N SER A 191 0.15 2.61 12.85
CA SER A 191 -0.15 1.65 13.91
C SER A 191 -0.54 2.36 15.20
N CYS A 192 -0.94 1.59 16.20
CA CYS A 192 -1.00 2.09 17.57
C CYS A 192 0.39 2.52 18.04
N THR A 193 0.41 3.52 18.92
CA THR A 193 1.62 4.17 19.39
C THR A 193 1.57 4.38 20.90
N THR A 194 2.73 4.53 21.53
CA THR A 194 2.88 4.91 22.94
C THR A 194 3.35 6.35 23.09
N VAL A 195 3.42 7.13 22.00
CA VAL A 195 3.84 8.53 22.09
C VAL A 195 2.89 9.29 23.02
N ASN A 196 3.47 9.98 24.01
CA ASN A 196 2.76 10.74 25.04
C ASN A 196 1.74 9.93 25.85
N HIS A 197 1.91 8.60 25.96
CA HIS A 197 1.02 7.74 26.74
C HIS A 197 1.71 6.45 27.19
N HIS A 198 1.29 5.87 28.33
CA HIS A 198 1.92 4.64 28.86
C HIS A 198 1.43 3.36 28.16
N THR A 199 0.24 3.41 27.57
CA THR A 199 -0.41 2.27 26.88
C THR A 199 -0.51 2.57 25.39
N LEU A 200 -0.47 1.52 24.55
CA LEU A 200 -0.72 1.65 23.12
C LEU A 200 -2.10 2.28 22.91
N TRP A 201 -2.14 3.30 22.07
CA TRP A 201 -3.35 4.02 21.72
C TRP A 201 -3.40 4.31 20.23
N CYS A 202 -4.59 4.63 19.74
CA CYS A 202 -4.79 5.13 18.39
C CYS A 202 -5.83 6.25 18.36
N SER A 203 -5.73 7.12 17.36
CA SER A 203 -6.77 8.12 17.08
C SER A 203 -7.94 7.46 16.35
N LEU A 204 -9.16 7.90 16.68
CA LEU A 204 -10.36 7.63 15.90
C LEU A 204 -10.55 8.66 14.77
N ASP A 205 -9.78 9.76 14.81
CA ASP A 205 -9.71 10.76 13.74
C ASP A 205 -8.50 10.50 12.83
N SER A 206 -8.62 10.75 11.53
CA SER A 206 -7.49 10.71 10.59
C SER A 206 -6.46 11.81 10.84
N THR A 207 -6.89 12.92 11.44
CA THR A 207 -6.06 13.97 12.03
C THR A 207 -6.56 14.19 13.43
N TYR A 208 -5.71 13.99 14.44
CA TYR A 208 -6.11 13.97 15.84
C TYR A 208 -6.86 15.24 16.25
N LYS A 209 -8.12 15.07 16.70
CA LYS A 209 -8.99 16.13 17.24
C LYS A 209 -9.37 15.87 18.69
N GLY A 210 -8.69 14.93 19.34
CA GLY A 210 -8.96 14.51 20.71
C GLY A 210 -9.73 13.20 20.84
N ASN A 211 -10.18 12.58 19.74
CA ASN A 211 -10.83 11.27 19.81
C ASN A 211 -9.78 10.16 19.74
N TRP A 212 -9.53 9.50 20.86
CA TRP A 212 -8.57 8.39 20.95
C TRP A 212 -8.97 7.41 22.04
N GLU A 213 -8.50 6.18 21.91
CA GLU A 213 -8.67 5.14 22.93
C GLU A 213 -7.44 4.23 22.97
N ASN A 214 -7.34 3.46 24.06
CA ASN A 214 -6.37 2.38 24.16
C ASN A 214 -6.63 1.37 23.06
N CYS A 215 -5.58 0.94 22.41
CA CYS A 215 -5.63 0.09 21.27
C CYS A 215 -5.10 -1.30 21.60
N VAL A 216 -5.79 -2.31 21.07
CA VAL A 216 -5.34 -3.68 21.02
C VAL A 216 -5.10 -4.10 19.57
N ILE A 217 -4.20 -5.05 19.41
CA ILE A 217 -4.07 -5.78 18.15
C ILE A 217 -5.31 -6.66 18.02
N GLY A 218 -6.15 -6.40 17.01
CA GLY A 218 -7.34 -7.20 16.75
C GLY A 218 -6.97 -8.66 16.50
N SER A 219 -7.41 -9.53 17.42
CA SER A 219 -7.41 -11.00 17.27
C SER A 219 -8.53 -11.46 16.35
#